data_AF-A0A1S8YTR1-F1
#
_entry.id   AF-A0A1S8YTR1-F1
#
_cell.length_a   1.000
_cell.length_b   1.000
_cell.length_c   1.000
_cell.angle_alpha   90.00
_cell.angle_beta   90.00
_cell.angle_gamma   90.00
#
_symmetry.space_group_name_H-M   'P 1'
#
loop_
_entity.id
_entity.type
_entity.pdbx_description
1 polymer ?
#
loop_
_entity_poly.entity_id
_entity_poly.type
_entity_poly.pdbx_seq_one_letter_code
_entity_poly.pdbx_strand_id
1 'polypeptide(L)'
;MQRVSQRHGLIAVDKQGNNIFFLNPDSFAIEQEINGLPPRPHELLILPDQGKAWVSVFGDGVHGDNPYPGHKIAVIDLRQRTLSNFIDISPLKAPHTARIGHDGKVYICCEDSSAIAILDPLEECVTGKIAIPSHNAHRLTLLPGGRKLFTDNEEDATITVVDLCQSPGEVVDTILMPGPLAGIDASPQYPYLVASDATRPVIYEIDANSHRVRHTLPLDGHHRPAQVVRFSADGTLLAVIGDNEPLVSLFDALLTPLATIKVGERPMDGCFSPDNSRLLIANEGDGTLSVIELATRKVVATPRVGRGCEILSYFSVD
;
A
#
# COMPACT_ATOMS: atom_id res chain seq x y z
N MET A 1 0.12 28.81 26.19
CA MET A 1 0.56 27.64 25.41
C MET A 1 -0.09 27.76 24.04
N GLN A 2 0.64 28.29 23.05
CA GLN A 2 0.11 28.37 21.68
C GLN A 2 -0.05 26.94 21.16
N ARG A 3 -1.26 26.57 20.74
CA ARG A 3 -1.47 25.34 19.97
C ARG A 3 -0.65 25.50 18.69
N VAL A 4 0.43 24.74 18.55
CA VAL A 4 1.05 24.53 17.23
C VAL A 4 -0.07 23.95 16.37
N SER A 5 -0.45 24.64 15.29
CA SER A 5 -1.47 24.11 14.39
C SER A 5 -0.87 22.90 13.69
N GLN A 6 -1.32 21.69 14.03
CA GLN A 6 -0.92 20.49 13.30
C GLN A 6 -1.22 20.70 11.82
N ARG A 7 -0.21 20.50 10.97
CA ARG A 7 -0.38 20.54 9.52
C ARG A 7 -0.91 19.18 9.11
N HIS A 8 -2.14 19.17 8.62
CA HIS A 8 -2.82 17.99 8.08
C HIS A 8 -3.02 18.16 6.57
N GLY A 9 -2.97 17.06 5.82
CA GLY A 9 -3.22 17.09 4.40
C GLY A 9 -3.29 15.71 3.78
N LEU A 10 -3.43 15.70 2.45
CA LEU A 10 -3.35 14.51 1.61
C LEU A 10 -2.09 14.59 0.76
N ILE A 11 -1.40 13.47 0.60
CA ILE A 11 -0.32 13.31 -0.36
C ILE A 11 -0.71 12.20 -1.34
N ALA A 12 -0.54 12.43 -2.63
CA ALA A 12 -0.88 11.50 -3.70
C ALA A 12 0.31 11.32 -4.65
N VAL A 13 0.51 10.09 -5.13
CA VAL A 13 1.56 9.73 -6.08
C VAL A 13 0.93 9.57 -7.46
N ASP A 14 1.31 10.45 -8.39
CA ASP A 14 0.93 10.39 -9.80
C ASP A 14 1.98 9.60 -10.58
N LYS A 15 1.77 8.28 -10.61
CA LYS A 15 2.66 7.33 -11.27
C LYS A 15 2.84 7.65 -12.74
N GLN A 16 1.76 7.99 -13.43
CA GLN A 16 1.79 8.28 -14.88
C GLN A 16 2.35 9.67 -15.19
N GLY A 17 2.19 10.62 -14.26
CA GLY A 17 2.76 11.98 -14.36
C GLY A 17 4.20 12.10 -13.88
N ASN A 18 4.70 11.13 -13.10
CA ASN A 18 5.95 11.21 -12.33
C ASN A 18 5.97 12.38 -11.34
N ASN A 19 4.84 12.60 -10.67
CA ASN A 19 4.63 13.72 -9.76
C ASN A 19 4.15 13.25 -8.39
N ILE A 20 4.30 14.13 -7.40
CA ILE A 20 3.64 14.01 -6.09
C ILE A 20 2.79 15.25 -5.88
N PHE A 21 1.54 15.06 -5.48
CA PHE A 21 0.63 16.14 -5.15
C PHE A 21 0.38 16.21 -3.65
N PHE A 22 0.36 17.43 -3.13
CA PHE A 22 -0.26 17.73 -1.84
C PHE A 22 -1.64 18.30 -2.11
N LEU A 23 -2.66 17.65 -1.57
CA LEU A 23 -4.05 18.03 -1.74
C LEU A 23 -4.62 18.57 -0.43
N ASN A 24 -5.55 19.50 -0.57
CA ASN A 24 -6.41 19.89 0.52
C ASN A 24 -7.27 18.68 0.95
N PRO A 25 -7.33 18.32 2.24
CA PRO A 25 -7.99 17.09 2.69
C PRO A 25 -9.52 17.10 2.56
N ASP A 26 -10.13 18.29 2.45
CA ASP A 26 -11.58 18.45 2.38
C ASP A 26 -12.08 18.68 0.95
N SER A 27 -11.41 19.57 0.21
CA SER A 27 -11.78 19.96 -1.15
C SER A 27 -11.09 19.13 -2.23
N PHE A 28 -10.02 18.39 -1.87
CA PHE A 28 -9.17 17.61 -2.77
C PHE A 28 -8.46 18.43 -3.85
N ALA A 29 -8.47 19.76 -3.74
CA ALA A 29 -7.75 20.64 -4.64
C ALA A 29 -6.23 20.47 -4.45
N ILE A 30 -5.48 20.48 -5.55
CA ILE A 30 -4.01 20.48 -5.52
C ILE A 30 -3.54 21.80 -4.92
N GLU A 31 -2.88 21.72 -3.77
CA GLU A 31 -2.25 22.87 -3.10
C GLU A 31 -0.79 23.02 -3.50
N GLN A 32 -0.11 21.91 -3.80
CA GLN A 32 1.28 21.91 -4.23
C GLN A 32 1.60 20.66 -5.06
N GLU A 33 2.57 20.79 -5.95
CA GLU A 33 3.05 19.74 -6.83
C GLU A 33 4.58 19.66 -6.73
N ILE A 34 5.10 18.44 -6.60
CA ILE A 34 6.50 18.11 -6.79
C ILE A 34 6.60 17.38 -8.13
N ASN A 35 7.34 17.98 -9.05
CA ASN A 35 7.49 17.51 -10.42
C ASN A 35 8.83 16.81 -10.65
N GLY A 36 8.87 15.94 -11.65
CA GLY A 36 10.12 15.39 -12.18
C GLY A 36 10.75 14.32 -11.28
N LEU A 37 9.92 13.52 -10.62
CA LEU A 37 10.43 12.28 -10.04
C LEU A 37 10.96 11.37 -11.15
N PRO A 38 11.88 10.45 -10.82
CA PRO A 38 12.21 9.37 -11.72
C PRO A 38 10.93 8.60 -12.13
N PRO A 39 10.94 7.95 -13.30
CA PRO A 39 9.76 7.25 -13.81
C PRO A 39 9.12 6.27 -12.81
N ARG A 40 7.78 6.23 -12.84
CA ARG A 40 6.93 5.29 -12.08
C ARG A 40 7.19 5.31 -10.56
N PRO A 41 7.03 6.48 -9.89
CA PRO A 41 6.84 6.47 -8.45
C PRO A 41 5.55 5.70 -8.15
N HIS A 42 5.59 4.77 -7.20
CA HIS A 42 4.61 3.69 -7.15
C HIS A 42 3.89 3.58 -5.80
N GLU A 43 4.66 3.41 -4.73
CA GLU A 43 4.16 3.16 -3.37
C GLU A 43 4.44 4.34 -2.44
N LEU A 44 3.72 4.41 -1.32
CA LEU A 44 3.79 5.52 -0.37
C LEU A 44 3.77 5.01 1.09
N LEU A 45 4.77 5.40 1.86
CA LEU A 45 4.82 5.21 3.32
C LEU A 45 4.87 6.56 4.03
N ILE A 46 3.96 6.79 4.98
CA ILE A 46 3.99 7.97 5.86
C ILE A 46 4.80 7.65 7.11
N LEU A 47 5.76 8.51 7.43
CA LEU A 47 6.62 8.48 8.61
C LEU A 47 6.30 9.72 9.47
N PRO A 48 5.20 9.71 10.24
CA PRO A 48 4.68 10.92 10.90
C PRO A 48 5.64 11.48 11.95
N ASP A 49 6.31 10.61 12.70
CA ASP A 49 7.27 11.01 13.75
C ASP A 49 8.48 11.76 13.16
N GLN A 50 8.92 11.35 11.96
CA GLN A 50 9.96 12.04 11.20
C GLN A 50 9.38 13.22 10.40
N GLY A 51 8.06 13.29 10.25
CA GLY A 51 7.32 14.13 9.31
C GLY A 51 7.82 14.01 7.87
N LYS A 52 8.03 12.77 7.45
CA LYS A 52 8.47 12.41 6.10
C LYS A 52 7.44 11.49 5.45
N ALA A 53 7.47 11.43 4.12
CA ALA A 53 6.88 10.36 3.36
C ALA A 53 7.95 9.75 2.45
N TRP A 54 7.94 8.44 2.30
CA TRP A 54 8.82 7.71 1.41
C TRP A 54 8.03 7.18 0.23
N VAL A 55 8.53 7.43 -0.97
CA VAL A 55 7.90 6.99 -2.22
C VAL A 55 8.85 6.09 -2.99
N SER A 56 8.45 4.85 -3.20
CA SER A 56 9.28 3.86 -3.90
C SER A 56 9.32 4.18 -5.40
N VAL A 57 10.52 4.16 -5.98
CA VAL A 57 10.73 4.30 -7.43
C VAL A 57 11.03 2.92 -8.00
N PHE A 58 9.99 2.29 -8.55
CA PHE A 58 10.01 0.91 -8.99
C PHE A 58 10.92 0.67 -10.22
N GLY A 59 10.98 1.64 -11.13
CA GLY A 59 11.69 1.54 -12.41
C GLY A 59 10.75 1.45 -13.62
N ASP A 60 11.30 1.25 -14.81
CA ASP A 60 10.54 1.28 -16.08
C ASP A 60 9.88 -0.07 -16.43
N GLY A 61 9.36 -0.77 -15.43
CA GLY A 61 8.67 -2.07 -15.54
C GLY A 61 7.26 -2.15 -14.97
N VAL A 62 6.66 -3.31 -15.13
CA VAL A 62 5.55 -3.79 -14.28
C VAL A 62 6.09 -4.94 -13.41
N HIS A 63 5.35 -5.33 -12.38
CA HIS A 63 5.68 -6.51 -11.59
C HIS A 63 5.95 -7.73 -12.50
N GLY A 64 6.96 -8.55 -12.16
CA GLY A 64 7.40 -9.70 -12.97
C GLY A 64 8.04 -9.39 -14.33
N ASP A 65 7.96 -8.16 -14.85
CA ASP A 65 8.56 -7.72 -16.12
C ASP A 65 9.11 -6.29 -16.00
N ASN A 66 10.27 -6.16 -15.35
CA ASN A 66 10.96 -4.90 -15.13
C ASN A 66 12.35 -4.88 -15.78
N PRO A 67 12.49 -4.46 -17.05
CA PRO A 67 13.77 -4.48 -17.75
C PRO A 67 14.78 -3.45 -17.22
N TYR A 68 14.32 -2.41 -16.53
CA TYR A 68 15.14 -1.34 -15.96
C TYR A 68 14.70 -1.02 -14.54
N PRO A 69 14.96 -1.93 -13.58
CA PRO A 69 14.45 -1.79 -12.23
C PRO A 69 15.14 -0.62 -11.51
N GLY A 70 14.33 0.16 -10.82
CA GLY A 70 14.76 1.25 -9.96
C GLY A 70 15.41 0.70 -8.69
N HIS A 71 16.10 1.57 -7.97
CA HIS A 71 16.78 1.26 -6.72
C HIS A 71 16.76 2.46 -5.78
N LYS A 72 15.76 3.34 -5.96
CA LYS A 72 15.66 4.60 -5.23
C LYS A 72 14.35 4.69 -4.47
N ILE A 73 14.39 5.35 -3.33
CA ILE A 73 13.22 5.76 -2.56
C ILE A 73 13.30 7.29 -2.45
N ALA A 74 12.30 7.99 -2.97
CA ALA A 74 12.20 9.43 -2.83
C ALA A 74 11.75 9.77 -1.40
N VAL A 75 12.46 10.70 -0.75
CA VAL A 75 12.09 11.18 0.59
C VAL A 75 11.45 12.55 0.47
N ILE A 76 10.22 12.67 0.97
CA ILE A 76 9.42 13.87 0.92
C ILE A 76 9.32 14.45 2.33
N ASP A 77 9.71 15.71 2.50
CA ASP A 77 9.41 16.47 3.73
C ASP A 77 7.94 16.90 3.71
N LEU A 78 7.14 16.41 4.65
CA LEU A 78 5.71 16.69 4.72
C LEU A 78 5.39 18.09 5.27
N ARG A 79 6.32 18.70 6.01
CA ARG A 79 6.16 20.06 6.56
C ARG A 79 6.45 21.10 5.51
N GLN A 80 7.54 20.92 4.75
CA GLN A 80 7.97 21.81 3.68
C GLN A 80 7.30 21.49 2.35
N ARG A 81 6.73 20.28 2.21
CA ARG A 81 6.11 19.76 0.99
C ARG A 81 7.09 19.73 -0.19
N THR A 82 8.30 19.26 0.07
CA THR A 82 9.42 19.23 -0.89
C THR A 82 10.06 17.85 -0.95
N LEU A 83 10.65 17.53 -2.11
CA LEU A 83 11.57 16.41 -2.23
C LEU A 83 12.88 16.76 -1.51
N SER A 84 13.24 15.97 -0.50
CA SER A 84 14.41 16.19 0.34
C SER A 84 15.65 15.52 -0.24
N ASN A 85 15.58 14.23 -0.56
CA ASN A 85 16.66 13.46 -1.17
C ASN A 85 16.10 12.16 -1.79
N PHE A 86 17.02 11.27 -2.17
CA PHE A 86 16.74 9.88 -2.50
C PHE A 86 17.62 8.95 -1.66
N ILE A 87 17.02 7.91 -1.11
CA ILE A 87 17.75 6.78 -0.53
C ILE A 87 18.08 5.81 -1.67
N ASP A 88 19.35 5.44 -1.79
CA ASP A 88 19.80 4.42 -2.74
C ASP A 88 19.88 3.06 -2.02
N ILE A 89 19.10 2.08 -2.49
CA ILE A 89 19.06 0.74 -1.92
C ILE A 89 19.95 -0.27 -2.66
N SER A 90 20.76 0.18 -3.62
CA SER A 90 21.67 -0.68 -4.37
C SER A 90 22.54 -1.59 -3.47
N PRO A 91 22.77 -2.85 -3.86
CA PRO A 91 22.41 -3.48 -5.12
C PRO A 91 20.97 -4.02 -5.20
N LEU A 92 20.13 -3.74 -4.20
CA LEU A 92 18.71 -4.11 -4.22
C LEU A 92 17.94 -3.25 -5.23
N LYS A 93 16.89 -3.82 -5.78
CA LYS A 93 16.19 -3.33 -6.97
C LYS A 93 14.69 -3.55 -6.86
N ALA A 94 13.94 -2.79 -7.64
CA ALA A 94 12.48 -2.82 -7.71
C ALA A 94 11.85 -2.65 -6.31
N PRO A 95 12.14 -1.55 -5.58
CA PRO A 95 11.48 -1.30 -4.31
C PRO A 95 9.98 -1.09 -4.53
N HIS A 96 9.17 -1.79 -3.73
CA HIS A 96 7.71 -1.71 -3.79
C HIS A 96 7.15 -1.25 -2.44
N THR A 97 6.38 -2.09 -1.75
CA THR A 97 5.66 -1.70 -0.52
C THR A 97 6.62 -1.64 0.66
N ALA A 98 6.51 -0.57 1.45
CA ALA A 98 7.25 -0.37 2.68
C ALA A 98 6.33 -0.31 3.91
N ARG A 99 6.80 -0.79 5.05
CA ARG A 99 6.11 -0.72 6.34
C ARG A 99 7.10 -0.57 7.50
N ILE A 100 6.64 0.04 8.60
CA ILE A 100 7.45 0.23 9.81
C ILE A 100 7.27 -0.98 10.73
N GLY A 101 8.37 -1.60 11.15
CA GLY A 101 8.38 -2.67 12.14
C GLY A 101 8.34 -2.15 13.58
N HIS A 102 8.19 -3.09 14.53
CA HIS A 102 8.11 -2.77 15.96
C HIS A 102 9.39 -2.13 16.53
N ASP A 103 10.51 -2.33 15.86
CA ASP A 103 11.83 -1.81 16.19
C ASP A 103 12.09 -0.41 15.61
N GLY A 104 11.11 0.17 14.93
CA GLY A 104 11.21 1.48 14.28
C GLY A 104 11.98 1.46 12.95
N LYS A 105 12.38 0.28 12.45
CA LYS A 105 12.98 0.16 11.12
C LYS A 105 11.90 0.10 10.04
N VAL A 106 12.27 0.51 8.83
CA VAL A 106 11.42 0.37 7.65
C VAL A 106 11.83 -0.89 6.89
N TYR A 107 10.86 -1.74 6.62
CA TYR A 107 10.99 -2.96 5.82
C TYR A 107 10.35 -2.70 4.46
N ILE A 108 11.10 -2.91 3.38
CA ILE A 108 10.62 -2.68 2.01
C ILE A 108 10.89 -3.89 1.13
N CYS A 109 9.86 -4.34 0.40
CA CYS A 109 10.01 -5.41 -0.58
C CYS A 109 10.85 -4.93 -1.76
N CYS A 110 11.78 -5.76 -2.22
CA CYS A 110 12.62 -5.53 -3.40
C CYS A 110 12.49 -6.74 -4.34
N GLU A 111 11.57 -6.64 -5.30
CA GLU A 111 11.03 -7.79 -6.06
C GLU A 111 12.12 -8.54 -6.83
N ASP A 112 12.80 -7.84 -7.72
CA ASP A 112 13.92 -8.33 -8.55
C ASP A 112 15.14 -8.78 -7.74
N SER A 113 15.14 -8.56 -6.43
CA SER A 113 16.24 -8.91 -5.53
C SER A 113 15.93 -10.10 -4.61
N SER A 114 14.71 -10.64 -4.65
CA SER A 114 14.27 -11.71 -3.73
C SER A 114 14.60 -11.38 -2.27
N ALA A 115 14.35 -10.13 -1.87
CA ALA A 115 14.75 -9.65 -0.55
C ALA A 115 13.82 -8.57 0.00
N ILE A 116 13.79 -8.48 1.32
CA ILE A 116 13.26 -7.32 2.04
C ILE A 116 14.45 -6.49 2.50
N ALA A 117 14.55 -5.23 2.07
CA ALA A 117 15.55 -4.31 2.60
C ALA A 117 15.10 -3.77 3.96
N ILE A 118 16.07 -3.59 4.87
CA ILE A 118 15.85 -3.02 6.20
C ILE A 118 16.52 -1.65 6.22
N LEU A 119 15.77 -0.60 6.49
CA LEU A 119 16.23 0.77 6.48
C LEU A 119 16.07 1.43 7.84
N ASP A 120 17.00 2.33 8.16
CA ASP A 120 16.86 3.26 9.26
C ASP A 120 16.15 4.54 8.78
N PRO A 121 14.97 4.90 9.31
CA PRO A 121 14.27 6.11 8.86
C PRO A 121 14.84 7.42 9.38
N LEU A 122 15.73 7.39 10.37
CA LEU A 122 16.44 8.58 10.88
C LEU A 122 17.68 8.85 10.04
N GLU A 123 18.50 7.82 9.82
CA GLU A 123 19.75 7.90 9.07
C GLU A 123 19.53 7.81 7.55
N GLU A 124 18.33 7.41 7.11
CA GLU A 124 17.92 7.31 5.69
C GLU A 124 18.86 6.40 4.87
N CYS A 125 19.20 5.24 5.44
CA CYS A 125 20.12 4.30 4.81
C CYS A 125 19.71 2.84 5.03
N VAL A 126 20.20 1.96 4.16
CA VAL A 126 20.02 0.51 4.31
C VAL A 126 20.92 0.00 5.43
N THR A 127 20.33 -0.66 6.41
CA THR A 127 21.04 -1.29 7.55
C THR A 127 21.13 -2.81 7.43
N GLY A 128 20.37 -3.42 6.54
CA GLY A 128 20.39 -4.87 6.35
C GLY A 128 19.41 -5.34 5.29
N LYS A 129 19.30 -6.66 5.16
CA LYS A 129 18.29 -7.30 4.32
C LYS A 129 17.90 -8.67 4.87
N ILE A 130 16.71 -9.12 4.50
CA ILE A 130 16.22 -10.48 4.72
C ILE A 130 16.07 -11.11 3.34
N ALA A 131 16.74 -12.23 3.10
CA ALA A 131 16.52 -13.00 1.88
C ALA A 131 15.19 -13.76 1.99
N ILE A 132 14.38 -13.74 0.93
CA ILE A 132 13.09 -14.43 0.88
C ILE A 132 13.11 -15.48 -0.23
N PRO A 133 12.37 -16.60 -0.10
CA PRO A 133 12.39 -17.71 -1.05
C PRO A 133 11.50 -17.48 -2.28
N SER A 134 11.46 -16.25 -2.81
CA SER A 134 10.67 -15.88 -3.98
C SER A 134 11.34 -14.78 -4.80
N HIS A 135 11.17 -14.83 -6.12
CA HIS A 135 11.61 -13.80 -7.07
C HIS A 135 10.44 -12.96 -7.61
N ASN A 136 9.23 -13.23 -7.13
CA ASN A 136 7.98 -12.57 -7.50
C ASN A 136 7.28 -12.00 -6.25
N ALA A 137 8.07 -11.67 -5.23
CA ALA A 137 7.57 -10.98 -4.04
C ALA A 137 7.15 -9.56 -4.44
N HIS A 138 5.99 -9.09 -4.00
CA HIS A 138 5.43 -7.81 -4.46
C HIS A 138 5.11 -6.89 -3.27
N ARG A 139 3.98 -7.11 -2.59
CA ARG A 139 3.55 -6.30 -1.44
C ARG A 139 3.93 -6.96 -0.12
N LEU A 140 3.96 -6.14 0.92
CA LEU A 140 4.15 -6.65 2.28
C LEU A 140 3.20 -5.97 3.27
N THR A 141 2.88 -6.70 4.32
CA THR A 141 2.09 -6.21 5.46
C THR A 141 2.67 -6.75 6.78
N LEU A 142 2.31 -6.11 7.90
CA LEU A 142 2.68 -6.58 9.23
C LEU A 142 1.44 -6.76 10.09
N LEU A 143 1.47 -7.78 10.95
CA LEU A 143 0.48 -7.88 12.03
C LEU A 143 0.59 -6.71 13.01
N PRO A 144 -0.50 -6.41 13.73
CA PRO A 144 -0.46 -5.49 14.88
C PRO A 144 0.71 -5.80 15.81
N GLY A 145 1.42 -4.75 16.21
CA GLY A 145 2.62 -4.86 17.03
C GLY A 145 3.91 -5.12 16.24
N GLY A 146 3.87 -5.21 14.90
CA GLY A 146 5.03 -5.05 14.02
C GLY A 146 6.10 -6.14 14.10
N ARG A 147 5.78 -7.31 14.69
CA ARG A 147 6.72 -8.42 14.94
C ARG A 147 6.66 -9.55 13.93
N LYS A 148 5.60 -9.63 13.13
CA LYS A 148 5.46 -10.65 12.09
C LYS A 148 5.07 -9.96 10.79
N LEU A 149 5.87 -10.20 9.76
CA LEU A 149 5.73 -9.63 8.44
C LEU A 149 5.34 -10.73 7.46
N PHE A 150 4.49 -10.37 6.50
CA PHE A 150 4.03 -11.22 5.43
C PHE A 150 4.27 -10.55 4.09
N THR A 151 4.72 -11.31 3.11
CA THR A 151 4.96 -10.83 1.74
C THR A 151 4.24 -11.75 0.79
N ASP A 152 3.37 -11.20 -0.05
CA ASP A 152 2.75 -11.99 -1.11
C ASP A 152 3.74 -12.17 -2.26
N ASN A 153 3.81 -13.41 -2.74
CA ASN A 153 4.65 -13.82 -3.84
C ASN A 153 3.73 -14.18 -5.00
N GLU A 154 3.40 -13.17 -5.82
CA GLU A 154 2.26 -13.14 -6.73
C GLU A 154 2.14 -14.41 -7.59
N GLU A 155 2.96 -14.56 -8.62
CA GLU A 155 2.91 -15.70 -9.55
C GLU A 155 3.36 -17.01 -8.90
N ASP A 156 4.12 -16.93 -7.80
CA ASP A 156 4.55 -18.11 -7.04
C ASP A 156 3.39 -18.73 -6.24
N ALA A 157 2.24 -18.04 -6.11
CA ALA A 157 1.09 -18.47 -5.34
C ALA A 157 1.46 -18.83 -3.89
N THR A 158 2.30 -18.01 -3.26
CA THR A 158 2.69 -18.19 -1.86
C THR A 158 2.70 -16.89 -1.07
N ILE A 159 2.73 -16.99 0.25
CA ILE A 159 3.03 -15.87 1.15
C ILE A 159 4.24 -16.25 1.99
N THR A 160 5.31 -15.47 1.95
CA THR A 160 6.45 -15.64 2.85
C THR A 160 6.13 -15.04 4.22
N VAL A 161 6.44 -15.79 5.29
CA VAL A 161 6.25 -15.33 6.68
C VAL A 161 7.60 -15.07 7.32
N VAL A 162 7.76 -13.88 7.90
CA VAL A 162 8.99 -13.44 8.55
C VAL A 162 8.72 -13.05 10.00
N ASP A 163 9.49 -13.63 10.92
CA ASP A 163 9.55 -13.21 12.32
C ASP A 163 10.60 -12.09 12.48
N LEU A 164 10.18 -10.95 13.03
CA LEU A 164 11.00 -9.76 13.26
C LEU A 164 11.39 -9.57 14.73
N CYS A 165 11.25 -10.60 15.57
CA CYS A 165 11.71 -10.56 16.97
C CYS A 165 13.23 -10.57 17.09
N GLN A 166 13.94 -10.93 16.02
CA GLN A 166 15.39 -10.88 15.90
C GLN A 166 15.78 -9.97 14.73
N SER A 167 17.00 -9.44 14.75
CA SER A 167 17.56 -8.68 13.63
C SER A 167 18.58 -9.57 12.89
N PRO A 168 18.50 -9.71 11.55
CA PRO A 168 17.67 -8.92 10.62
C PRO A 168 16.20 -9.37 10.51
N GLY A 169 15.85 -10.53 11.07
CA GLY A 169 14.55 -11.19 10.91
C GLY A 169 14.74 -12.55 10.24
N GLU A 170 13.84 -13.49 10.51
CA GLU A 170 13.95 -14.88 10.06
C GLU A 170 12.71 -15.29 9.26
N VAL A 171 12.91 -15.89 8.09
CA VAL A 171 11.82 -16.54 7.36
C VAL A 171 11.42 -17.81 8.12
N VAL A 172 10.20 -17.83 8.66
CA VAL A 172 9.71 -18.91 9.52
C VAL A 172 8.69 -19.82 8.83
N ASP A 173 8.09 -19.38 7.73
CA ASP A 173 7.16 -20.20 6.95
C ASP A 173 6.98 -19.69 5.51
N THR A 174 6.37 -20.51 4.67
CA THR A 174 5.86 -20.16 3.34
C THR A 174 4.47 -20.78 3.18
N ILE A 175 3.45 -19.92 3.18
CA ILE A 175 2.05 -20.32 3.05
C ILE A 175 1.77 -20.61 1.58
N LEU A 176 1.31 -21.83 1.28
CA LEU A 176 0.85 -22.18 -0.06
C LEU A 176 -0.57 -21.63 -0.29
N MET A 177 -0.76 -20.90 -1.37
CA MET A 177 -2.04 -20.32 -1.74
C MET A 177 -2.74 -21.13 -2.84
N PRO A 178 -4.08 -21.09 -2.93
CA PRO A 178 -4.79 -21.82 -3.98
C PRO A 178 -4.55 -21.30 -5.40
N GLY A 179 -3.95 -20.12 -5.56
CA GLY A 179 -3.61 -19.51 -6.83
C GLY A 179 -2.76 -18.25 -6.64
N PRO A 180 -2.35 -17.61 -7.75
CA PRO A 180 -1.58 -16.37 -7.71
C PRO A 180 -2.28 -15.26 -6.92
N LEU A 181 -1.50 -14.40 -6.27
CA LEU A 181 -1.98 -13.29 -5.46
C LEU A 181 -1.73 -11.94 -6.16
N ALA A 182 -2.49 -10.92 -5.77
CA ALA A 182 -2.28 -9.54 -6.26
C ALA A 182 -2.16 -8.51 -5.13
N GLY A 183 -2.76 -8.76 -3.96
CA GLY A 183 -2.66 -7.85 -2.83
C GLY A 183 -2.84 -8.57 -1.51
N ILE A 184 -2.23 -8.02 -0.46
CA ILE A 184 -2.26 -8.56 0.90
C ILE A 184 -2.36 -7.45 1.94
N ASP A 185 -3.15 -7.65 2.99
CA ASP A 185 -3.16 -6.79 4.16
C ASP A 185 -3.54 -7.53 5.45
N ALA A 186 -3.04 -7.05 6.58
CA ALA A 186 -3.25 -7.65 7.88
C ALA A 186 -4.40 -6.95 8.63
N SER A 187 -5.27 -7.73 9.27
CA SER A 187 -6.32 -7.14 10.11
C SER A 187 -5.69 -6.40 11.30
N PRO A 188 -6.04 -5.12 11.54
CA PRO A 188 -5.55 -4.39 12.70
C PRO A 188 -6.12 -4.90 14.04
N GLN A 189 -7.24 -5.63 14.00
CA GLN A 189 -7.98 -6.07 15.19
C GLN A 189 -7.80 -7.56 15.49
N TYR A 190 -7.63 -8.39 14.47
CA TYR A 190 -7.70 -9.84 14.59
C TYR A 190 -6.45 -10.50 13.99
N PRO A 191 -6.07 -11.70 14.44
CA PRO A 191 -4.86 -12.37 13.96
C PRO A 191 -5.09 -13.08 12.62
N TYR A 192 -5.55 -12.35 11.61
CA TYR A 192 -5.74 -12.86 10.26
C TYR A 192 -5.27 -11.84 9.21
N LEU A 193 -4.99 -12.35 8.01
CA LEU A 193 -4.66 -11.57 6.82
C LEU A 193 -5.74 -11.78 5.77
N VAL A 194 -5.89 -10.81 4.89
CA VAL A 194 -6.63 -10.98 3.64
C VAL A 194 -5.65 -10.90 2.48
N ALA A 195 -5.81 -11.79 1.51
CA ALA A 195 -5.14 -11.69 0.23
C ALA A 195 -6.13 -11.82 -0.93
N SER A 196 -5.96 -11.04 -2.01
CA SER A 196 -6.77 -11.17 -3.23
C SER A 196 -6.14 -12.16 -4.20
N ASP A 197 -6.97 -12.96 -4.88
CA ASP A 197 -6.55 -13.83 -5.97
C ASP A 197 -6.36 -12.99 -7.25
N ALA A 198 -5.24 -13.16 -7.95
CA ALA A 198 -4.91 -12.40 -9.16
C ALA A 198 -5.59 -12.91 -10.44
N THR A 199 -6.35 -14.00 -10.35
CA THR A 199 -6.96 -14.69 -11.50
C THR A 199 -8.48 -14.82 -11.38
N ARG A 200 -9.01 -14.77 -10.16
CA ARG A 200 -10.44 -14.95 -9.86
C ARG A 200 -10.95 -13.83 -8.96
N PRO A 201 -12.25 -13.47 -9.04
CA PRO A 201 -12.88 -12.48 -8.17
C PRO A 201 -13.14 -13.06 -6.77
N VAL A 202 -12.07 -13.43 -6.05
CA VAL A 202 -12.15 -13.96 -4.68
C VAL A 202 -11.06 -13.37 -3.80
N ILE A 203 -11.31 -13.35 -2.50
CA ILE A 203 -10.30 -13.08 -1.46
C ILE A 203 -10.15 -14.29 -0.54
N TYR A 204 -8.98 -14.41 0.08
CA TYR A 204 -8.65 -15.44 1.05
C TYR A 204 -8.56 -14.84 2.44
N GLU A 205 -9.23 -15.45 3.42
CA GLU A 205 -8.93 -15.22 4.83
C GLU A 205 -7.84 -16.21 5.26
N ILE A 206 -6.71 -15.71 5.74
CA ILE A 206 -5.58 -16.52 6.20
C ILE A 206 -5.39 -16.31 7.69
N ASP A 207 -5.39 -17.40 8.46
CA ASP A 207 -5.06 -17.36 9.88
C ASP A 207 -3.56 -17.08 10.09
N ALA A 208 -3.23 -16.00 10.77
CA ALA A 208 -1.84 -15.54 10.88
C ALA A 208 -1.02 -16.28 11.94
N ASN A 209 -1.66 -17.15 12.73
CA ASN A 209 -1.01 -17.97 13.76
C ASN A 209 -0.67 -19.37 13.24
N SER A 210 -1.64 -20.01 12.59
CA SER A 210 -1.54 -21.36 12.04
C SER A 210 -1.08 -21.38 10.59
N HIS A 211 -1.03 -20.22 9.92
CA HIS A 211 -0.61 -20.05 8.53
C HIS A 211 -1.45 -20.88 7.56
N ARG A 212 -2.77 -20.89 7.77
CA ARG A 212 -3.72 -21.66 6.96
C ARG A 212 -4.78 -20.75 6.38
N VAL A 213 -5.10 -20.97 5.11
CA VAL A 213 -6.30 -20.41 4.48
C VAL A 213 -7.52 -21.00 5.19
N ARG A 214 -8.34 -20.13 5.79
CA ARG A 214 -9.58 -20.50 6.49
C ARG A 214 -10.76 -20.50 5.54
N HIS A 215 -10.88 -19.43 4.75
CA HIS A 215 -12.02 -19.22 3.87
C HIS A 215 -11.56 -18.64 2.53
N THR A 216 -12.34 -18.95 1.49
CA THR A 216 -12.30 -18.28 0.19
C THR A 216 -13.64 -17.61 0.00
N LEU A 217 -13.63 -16.29 -0.14
CA LEU A 217 -14.84 -15.47 -0.19
C LEU A 217 -14.98 -14.87 -1.59
N PRO A 218 -16.16 -14.98 -2.24
CA PRO A 218 -16.40 -14.34 -3.52
C PRO A 218 -16.48 -12.82 -3.37
N LEU A 219 -16.03 -12.11 -4.40
CA LEU A 219 -16.25 -10.69 -4.57
C LEU A 219 -17.54 -10.50 -5.39
N ASP A 220 -18.67 -10.42 -4.69
CA ASP A 220 -19.97 -10.30 -5.35
C ASP A 220 -20.06 -9.06 -6.24
N GLY A 221 -20.47 -9.27 -7.49
CA GLY A 221 -20.56 -8.23 -8.51
C GLY A 221 -19.29 -8.01 -9.32
N HIS A 222 -18.14 -8.57 -8.90
CA HIS A 222 -16.91 -8.56 -9.69
C HIS A 222 -16.92 -9.69 -10.74
N HIS A 223 -16.41 -9.38 -11.93
CA HIS A 223 -16.14 -10.31 -13.00
C HIS A 223 -14.64 -10.49 -13.25
N ARG A 224 -13.80 -9.68 -12.62
CA ARG A 224 -12.33 -9.72 -12.68
C ARG A 224 -11.73 -9.77 -11.26
N PRO A 225 -10.49 -10.25 -11.12
CA PRO A 225 -9.77 -10.20 -9.86
C PRO A 225 -9.61 -8.77 -9.34
N ALA A 226 -9.40 -8.67 -8.03
CA ALA A 226 -9.07 -7.42 -7.35
C ALA A 226 -7.57 -7.33 -7.09
N GLN A 227 -7.02 -6.12 -7.13
CA GLN A 227 -5.58 -5.89 -7.03
C GLN A 227 -5.14 -5.50 -5.62
N VAL A 228 -5.95 -4.73 -4.89
CA VAL A 228 -5.56 -4.22 -3.58
C VAL A 228 -6.60 -4.58 -2.53
N VAL A 229 -6.11 -4.92 -1.34
CA VAL A 229 -6.90 -5.08 -0.12
C VAL A 229 -6.35 -4.13 0.94
N ARG A 230 -7.23 -3.43 1.66
CA ARG A 230 -6.87 -2.32 2.55
C ARG A 230 -7.79 -2.30 3.78
N PHE A 231 -7.25 -2.51 4.96
CA PHE A 231 -7.99 -2.26 6.20
C PHE A 231 -8.05 -0.76 6.53
N SER A 232 -9.15 -0.33 7.14
CA SER A 232 -9.18 0.95 7.86
C SER A 232 -8.24 0.89 9.06
N ALA A 233 -7.70 2.04 9.50
CA ALA A 233 -6.71 2.07 10.58
C ALA A 233 -7.23 1.49 11.92
N ASP A 234 -8.53 1.65 12.19
CA ASP A 234 -9.19 1.03 13.35
C ASP A 234 -9.53 -0.45 13.12
N GLY A 235 -9.37 -0.97 11.90
CA GLY A 235 -9.67 -2.34 11.47
C GLY A 235 -11.15 -2.70 11.38
N THR A 236 -12.07 -1.72 11.44
CA THR A 236 -13.51 -1.99 11.39
C THR A 236 -14.02 -2.28 9.98
N LEU A 237 -13.28 -1.81 8.96
CA LEU A 237 -13.62 -1.95 7.55
C LEU A 237 -12.45 -2.53 6.76
N LEU A 238 -12.79 -3.27 5.72
CA LEU A 238 -11.88 -3.70 4.67
C LEU A 238 -12.41 -3.20 3.33
N ALA A 239 -11.55 -2.57 2.54
CA ALA A 239 -11.79 -2.28 1.13
C ALA A 239 -11.02 -3.26 0.26
N VAL A 240 -11.69 -3.81 -0.74
CA VAL A 240 -11.10 -4.64 -1.80
C VAL A 240 -11.31 -3.90 -3.12
N ILE A 241 -10.21 -3.50 -3.74
CA ILE A 241 -10.18 -2.58 -4.87
C ILE A 241 -9.90 -3.39 -6.14
N GLY A 242 -10.81 -3.30 -7.11
CA GLY A 242 -10.59 -3.85 -8.45
C GLY A 242 -9.38 -3.20 -9.12
N ASP A 243 -8.92 -3.75 -10.24
CA ASP A 243 -7.94 -3.07 -11.11
C ASP A 243 -8.60 -2.73 -12.45
N ASN A 244 -8.60 -3.66 -13.40
CA ASN A 244 -9.28 -3.49 -14.68
C ASN A 244 -10.82 -3.64 -14.59
N GLU A 245 -11.38 -3.46 -13.40
CA GLU A 245 -12.80 -3.44 -13.11
C GLU A 245 -13.10 -2.29 -12.13
N PRO A 246 -13.94 -1.30 -12.51
CA PRO A 246 -14.16 -0.07 -11.75
C PRO A 246 -15.10 -0.28 -10.56
N LEU A 247 -14.74 -1.21 -9.67
CA LEU A 247 -15.49 -1.61 -8.49
C LEU A 247 -14.60 -1.64 -7.25
N VAL A 248 -15.21 -1.26 -6.12
CA VAL A 248 -14.66 -1.46 -4.77
C VAL A 248 -15.68 -2.21 -3.94
N SER A 249 -15.26 -3.32 -3.34
CA SER A 249 -16.06 -4.08 -2.37
C SER A 249 -15.68 -3.69 -0.95
N LEU A 250 -16.66 -3.43 -0.10
CA LEU A 250 -16.49 -3.15 1.32
C LEU A 250 -16.95 -4.34 2.16
N PHE A 251 -16.17 -4.66 3.18
CA PHE A 251 -16.48 -5.68 4.18
C PHE A 251 -16.33 -5.09 5.59
N ASP A 252 -16.99 -5.70 6.57
CA ASP A 252 -16.68 -5.45 7.98
C ASP A 252 -15.42 -6.21 8.43
N ALA A 253 -15.03 -6.01 9.69
CA ALA A 253 -13.85 -6.62 10.29
C ALA A 253 -13.90 -8.16 10.40
N LEU A 254 -15.06 -8.78 10.18
CA LEU A 254 -15.25 -10.24 10.15
C LEU A 254 -15.54 -10.75 8.73
N LEU A 255 -15.25 -9.91 7.72
CA LEU A 255 -15.40 -10.20 6.30
C LEU A 255 -16.86 -10.44 5.88
N THR A 256 -17.82 -9.83 6.56
CA THR A 256 -19.21 -9.75 6.08
C THR A 256 -19.29 -8.70 4.96
N PRO A 257 -19.83 -9.03 3.77
CA PRO A 257 -19.99 -8.06 2.70
C PRO A 257 -20.94 -6.92 3.10
N LEU A 258 -20.53 -5.68 2.83
CA LEU A 258 -21.29 -4.47 3.14
C LEU A 258 -21.82 -3.77 1.89
N ALA A 259 -21.00 -3.64 0.85
CA ALA A 259 -21.39 -3.01 -0.41
C ALA A 259 -20.38 -3.30 -1.52
N THR A 260 -20.85 -3.22 -2.76
CA THR A 260 -20.01 -3.12 -3.97
C THR A 260 -20.32 -1.78 -4.63
N ILE A 261 -19.30 -0.94 -4.79
CA ILE A 261 -19.43 0.48 -5.16
C ILE A 261 -18.72 0.69 -6.49
N LYS A 262 -19.40 1.33 -7.46
CA LYS A 262 -18.79 1.75 -8.71
C LYS A 262 -17.90 2.97 -8.50
N VAL A 263 -16.70 2.92 -9.05
CA VAL A 263 -15.69 3.99 -8.99
C VAL A 263 -15.26 4.39 -10.41
N GLY A 264 -14.19 5.17 -10.56
CA GLY A 264 -13.62 5.50 -11.86
C GLY A 264 -12.82 4.35 -12.47
N GLU A 265 -12.28 4.56 -13.66
CA GLU A 265 -11.55 3.55 -14.42
C GLU A 265 -10.17 3.26 -13.84
N ARG A 266 -9.80 1.98 -13.87
CA ARG A 266 -8.53 1.44 -13.36
C ARG A 266 -8.20 1.95 -11.94
N PRO A 267 -9.08 1.69 -10.95
CA PRO A 267 -8.75 1.97 -9.57
C PRO A 267 -7.52 1.15 -9.18
N MET A 268 -6.57 1.76 -8.48
CA MET A 268 -5.36 1.06 -8.05
C MET A 268 -5.37 0.90 -6.54
N ASP A 269 -5.26 2.03 -5.84
CA ASP A 269 -5.20 2.04 -4.40
C ASP A 269 -6.03 3.18 -3.78
N GLY A 270 -6.18 3.17 -2.46
CA GLY A 270 -7.02 4.11 -1.74
C GLY A 270 -6.64 4.29 -0.27
N CYS A 271 -7.28 5.24 0.40
CA CYS A 271 -7.09 5.42 1.84
C CYS A 271 -8.39 5.82 2.53
N PHE A 272 -8.54 5.33 3.76
CA PHE A 272 -9.58 5.77 4.67
C PHE A 272 -9.21 7.12 5.26
N SER A 273 -10.19 8.00 5.46
CA SER A 273 -9.99 9.20 6.27
C SER A 273 -9.75 8.82 7.73
N PRO A 274 -9.00 9.62 8.51
CA PRO A 274 -8.67 9.29 9.90
C PRO A 274 -9.88 9.07 10.82
N ASP A 275 -11.02 9.67 10.49
CA ASP A 275 -12.29 9.55 11.19
C ASP A 275 -13.19 8.41 10.65
N ASN A 276 -12.71 7.66 9.66
CA ASN A 276 -13.45 6.62 8.93
C ASN A 276 -14.79 7.08 8.34
N SER A 277 -14.95 8.37 8.04
CA SER A 277 -16.14 8.87 7.36
C SER A 277 -16.07 8.73 5.83
N ARG A 278 -14.85 8.66 5.27
CA ARG A 278 -14.61 8.58 3.83
C ARG A 278 -13.60 7.49 3.46
N LEU A 279 -13.76 6.96 2.26
CA LEU A 279 -12.75 6.18 1.54
C LEU A 279 -12.44 6.90 0.23
N LEU A 280 -11.16 7.20 0.00
CA LEU A 280 -10.69 7.77 -1.26
C LEU A 280 -10.08 6.67 -2.11
N ILE A 281 -10.42 6.63 -3.39
CA ILE A 281 -9.86 5.66 -4.36
C ILE A 281 -9.18 6.44 -5.48
N ALA A 282 -7.92 6.13 -5.76
CA ALA A 282 -7.21 6.67 -6.91
C ALA A 282 -7.59 5.89 -8.17
N ASN A 283 -8.23 6.56 -9.13
CA ASN A 283 -8.59 6.01 -10.42
C ASN A 283 -7.48 6.35 -11.42
N GLU A 284 -6.49 5.48 -11.54
CA GLU A 284 -5.28 5.73 -12.33
C GLU A 284 -5.58 5.85 -13.83
N GLY A 285 -6.64 5.19 -14.31
CA GLY A 285 -7.08 5.24 -15.70
C GLY A 285 -7.66 6.60 -16.10
N ASP A 286 -8.35 7.27 -15.16
CA ASP A 286 -9.03 8.54 -15.42
C ASP A 286 -8.21 9.78 -15.02
N GLY A 287 -7.22 9.60 -14.14
CA GLY A 287 -6.55 10.70 -13.44
C GLY A 287 -7.51 11.42 -12.48
N THR A 288 -8.36 10.66 -11.78
CA THR A 288 -9.35 11.20 -10.82
C THR A 288 -9.28 10.44 -9.49
N LEU A 289 -9.93 10.97 -8.46
CA LEU A 289 -10.26 10.22 -7.25
C LEU A 289 -11.75 9.89 -7.23
N SER A 290 -12.13 8.76 -6.65
CA SER A 290 -13.51 8.53 -6.19
C SER A 290 -13.57 8.80 -4.68
N VAL A 291 -14.37 9.77 -4.26
CA VAL A 291 -14.58 10.11 -2.84
C VAL A 291 -15.85 9.41 -2.37
N ILE A 292 -15.71 8.35 -1.59
CA ILE A 292 -16.81 7.54 -1.08
C ILE A 292 -17.17 7.99 0.34
N GLU A 293 -18.42 8.34 0.58
CA GLU A 293 -18.95 8.54 1.94
C GLU A 293 -19.37 7.17 2.51
N LEU A 294 -18.77 6.77 3.63
CA LEU A 294 -18.92 5.40 4.16
C LEU A 294 -20.27 5.16 4.85
N ALA A 295 -20.89 6.21 5.40
CA ALA A 295 -22.22 6.14 5.99
C ALA A 295 -23.29 5.77 4.96
N THR A 296 -23.19 6.33 3.74
CA THR A 296 -24.15 6.08 2.66
C THR A 296 -23.65 5.08 1.62
N ARG A 297 -22.35 4.75 1.65
CA ARG A 297 -21.64 3.84 0.72
C ARG A 297 -21.77 4.29 -0.73
N LYS A 298 -21.65 5.60 -0.95
CA LYS A 298 -21.81 6.24 -2.26
C LYS A 298 -20.63 7.14 -2.59
N VAL A 299 -20.27 7.18 -3.87
CA VAL A 299 -19.37 8.21 -4.39
C VAL A 299 -20.08 9.56 -4.32
N VAL A 300 -19.52 10.51 -3.60
CA VAL A 300 -20.05 11.87 -3.41
C VAL A 300 -19.28 12.94 -4.16
N ALA A 301 -18.07 12.62 -4.65
CA ALA A 301 -17.28 13.50 -5.51
C ALA A 301 -16.28 12.70 -6.36
N THR A 302 -15.88 13.29 -7.50
CA THR A 302 -14.89 12.70 -8.42
C THR A 302 -13.88 13.75 -8.91
N PRO A 303 -13.02 14.30 -8.02
CA PRO A 303 -12.07 15.35 -8.40
C PRO A 303 -10.99 14.80 -9.35
N ARG A 304 -10.54 15.63 -10.29
CA ARG A 304 -9.37 15.33 -11.14
C ARG A 304 -8.10 15.54 -10.33
N VAL A 305 -7.22 14.54 -10.32
CA VAL A 305 -5.93 14.56 -9.63
C VAL A 305 -4.90 13.89 -10.54
N GLY A 306 -4.04 14.71 -11.17
CA GLY A 306 -2.96 14.22 -12.00
C GLY A 306 -3.35 13.59 -13.33
N ARG A 307 -2.39 12.86 -13.90
CA ARG A 307 -2.55 12.06 -15.11
C ARG A 307 -2.99 10.64 -14.80
N GLY A 308 -2.51 10.06 -13.70
CA GLY A 308 -2.85 8.74 -13.23
C GLY A 308 -2.25 8.52 -11.84
N CYS A 309 -3.00 8.92 -10.81
CA CYS A 309 -2.66 8.63 -9.43
C CYS A 309 -2.83 7.15 -9.12
N GLU A 310 -1.85 6.59 -8.44
CA GLU A 310 -1.84 5.18 -8.05
C GLU A 310 -2.21 5.01 -6.57
N ILE A 311 -1.58 5.81 -5.70
CA ILE A 311 -1.79 5.76 -4.25
C ILE A 311 -1.89 7.17 -3.66
N LEU A 312 -2.63 7.28 -2.56
CA LEU A 312 -2.72 8.48 -1.75
C LEU A 312 -2.87 8.13 -0.26
N SER A 313 -2.48 9.05 0.61
CA SER A 313 -2.65 8.89 2.05
C SER A 313 -2.86 10.25 2.74
N TYR A 314 -3.61 10.22 3.84
CA TYR A 314 -3.65 11.34 4.77
C TYR A 314 -2.37 11.38 5.59
N PHE A 315 -1.91 12.58 5.93
CA PHE A 315 -0.81 12.78 6.85
C PHE A 315 -1.11 13.90 7.84
N SER A 316 -0.49 13.82 9.01
CA SER A 316 -0.48 14.87 10.02
C SER A 316 0.93 15.00 10.57
N VAL A 317 1.43 16.23 10.65
CA VAL A 317 2.75 16.54 11.22
C VAL A 317 2.63 17.74 12.15
N ASP A 318 3.39 17.68 13.25
CA ASP A 318 3.56 18.79 14.19
C ASP A 318 4.44 19.91 13.60
#